data_AF-A0A523BF54-F1
#
_entry.id   AF-A0A523BF54-F1
#
_cell.length_a   1.000
_cell.length_b   1.000
_cell.length_c   1.000
_cell.angle_alpha   90.00
_cell.angle_beta   90.00
_cell.angle_gamma   90.00
#
_symmetry.space_group_name_H-M   'P 1'
#
loop_
_entity.id
_entity.type
_entity.pdbx_description
1 polymer ?
#
loop_
_entity_poly.entity_id
_entity_poly.type
_entity_poly.pdbx_seq_one_letter_code
_entity_poly.pdbx_strand_id
1 'polypeptide(L)'
;MVRRRGRKSLKKLIDDAMSAADNRITTISPNMRDELADCFRYEDEIIVYSQNLVDLPSKVYRGMRLGLRRRGLKITAQKAVELRNDRLVTVNRYLVEGEGIGEEAEIYARLNSLKVVKVS
;
A
#
# COMPACT_ATOMS: atom_id res chain seq x y z
N MET A 1 2.43 38.16 -34.45
CA MET A 1 3.84 37.71 -34.36
C MET A 1 3.91 36.52 -33.40
N VAL A 2 3.91 35.28 -33.90
CA VAL A 2 3.85 34.06 -33.07
C VAL A 2 5.26 33.76 -32.57
N ARG A 3 5.52 33.91 -31.27
CA ARG A 3 6.82 33.57 -30.65
C ARG A 3 7.09 32.08 -30.83
N ARG A 4 8.03 31.72 -31.72
CA ARG A 4 8.56 30.36 -31.85
C ARG A 4 9.15 29.96 -30.49
N ARG A 5 8.48 29.07 -29.76
CA ARG A 5 9.07 28.40 -28.58
C ARG A 5 10.28 27.61 -29.10
N GLY A 6 11.49 28.11 -28.78
CA GLY A 6 12.73 27.41 -29.12
C GLY A 6 12.68 25.98 -28.60
N ARG A 7 12.96 25.00 -29.46
CA ARG A 7 13.09 23.60 -29.03
C ARG A 7 14.23 23.53 -28.02
N LYS A 8 13.92 23.11 -26.79
CA LYS A 8 14.94 22.83 -25.77
C LYS A 8 15.87 21.73 -26.31
N SER A 9 17.17 21.84 -26.04
CA SER A 9 18.11 20.76 -26.36
C SER A 9 17.77 19.52 -25.52
N LEU A 10 18.10 18.35 -26.04
CA LEU A 10 17.86 17.07 -25.36
C LEU A 10 18.51 17.05 -23.96
N LYS A 11 19.72 17.62 -23.85
CA LYS A 11 20.44 17.81 -22.59
C LYS A 11 19.65 18.66 -21.60
N LYS A 12 19.10 19.81 -22.02
CA LYS A 12 18.29 20.67 -21.15
C LYS A 12 17.01 19.98 -20.68
N LEU A 13 16.41 19.13 -21.51
CA LEU A 13 15.26 18.33 -21.11
C LEU A 13 15.63 17.28 -20.05
N ILE A 14 16.81 16.67 -20.16
CA ILE A 14 17.33 15.71 -19.17
C ILE A 14 17.67 16.42 -17.85
N ASP A 15 18.38 17.56 -17.91
CA ASP A 15 18.76 18.33 -16.73
C ASP A 15 17.51 18.87 -15.98
N ASP A 16 16.53 19.38 -16.72
CA ASP A 16 15.25 19.83 -16.15
C ASP A 16 14.49 18.64 -15.52
N ALA A 17 14.54 17.45 -16.13
CA ALA A 17 13.89 16.24 -15.61
C ALA A 17 14.59 15.68 -14.36
N MET A 18 15.92 15.70 -14.32
CA MET A 18 16.71 15.31 -13.16
C MET A 18 16.50 16.27 -11.99
N SER A 19 16.53 17.58 -12.24
CA SER A 19 16.24 18.58 -11.20
C SER A 19 14.80 18.49 -10.69
N ALA A 20 13.82 18.19 -11.56
CA ALA A 20 12.45 17.91 -11.13
C ALA A 20 12.32 16.59 -10.35
N ALA A 21 13.19 15.61 -10.61
CA ALA A 21 13.25 14.35 -9.87
C ALA A 21 13.90 14.51 -8.49
N ASP A 22 14.96 15.32 -8.38
CA ASP A 22 15.63 15.65 -7.11
C ASP A 22 14.74 16.51 -6.21
N ASN A 23 13.95 17.42 -6.80
CA ASN A 23 12.98 18.25 -6.07
C ASN A 23 11.69 17.50 -5.70
N ARG A 24 11.49 16.27 -6.21
CA ARG A 24 10.39 15.41 -5.74
C ARG A 24 10.81 14.80 -4.41
N ILE A 25 10.40 15.46 -3.31
CA ILE A 25 10.34 14.84 -1.99
C ILE A 25 9.42 13.61 -2.11
N THR A 26 10.01 12.47 -2.43
CA THR A 26 9.34 11.17 -2.53
C THR A 26 9.72 10.25 -1.38
N THR A 27 10.69 10.68 -0.59
CA THR A 27 11.22 9.99 0.59
C THR A 27 10.77 10.75 1.82
N ILE A 28 10.05 10.07 2.70
CA ILE A 28 9.64 10.64 3.98
C ILE A 28 10.86 10.66 4.91
N SER A 29 11.10 11.77 5.61
CA SER A 29 12.17 11.82 6.62
C SER A 29 11.84 10.90 7.80
N PRO A 30 12.84 10.33 8.50
CA PRO A 30 12.58 9.43 9.64
C PRO A 30 11.63 10.03 10.69
N ASN A 31 11.79 11.32 11.01
CA ASN A 31 10.93 12.02 11.96
C ASN A 31 9.47 12.13 11.46
N MET A 32 9.27 12.44 10.17
CA MET A 32 7.94 12.45 9.58
C MET A 32 7.34 11.04 9.49
N ARG A 33 8.18 10.00 9.32
CA ARG A 33 7.73 8.61 9.29
C ARG A 33 7.15 8.20 10.64
N ASP A 34 7.78 8.60 11.74
CA ASP A 34 7.30 8.33 13.09
C ASP A 34 6.03 9.13 13.41
N GLU A 35 5.96 10.39 13.01
CA GLU A 35 4.74 11.23 13.15
C GLU A 35 3.55 10.74 12.30
N LEU A 36 3.84 10.12 11.14
CA LEU A 36 2.83 9.62 10.20
C LEU A 36 2.53 8.13 10.36
N ALA A 37 3.16 7.43 11.31
CA ALA A 37 2.99 5.99 11.52
C ALA A 37 1.53 5.61 11.82
N ASP A 38 0.74 6.53 12.38
CA ASP A 38 -0.69 6.35 12.64
C ASP A 38 -1.57 6.58 11.40
N CYS A 39 -1.03 7.26 10.37
CA CYS A 39 -1.79 7.72 9.20
C CYS A 39 -1.65 6.80 7.98
N PHE A 40 -0.63 5.94 7.94
CA PHE A 40 -0.38 5.04 6.82
C PHE A 40 -0.25 3.60 7.28
N ARG A 41 -0.66 2.67 6.41
CA ARG A 41 -0.57 1.24 6.68
C ARG A 41 0.73 0.70 6.09
N TYR A 42 1.36 -0.24 6.78
CA TYR A 42 2.54 -0.91 6.24
C TYR A 42 2.12 -2.04 5.28
N GLU A 43 2.99 -2.34 4.31
CA GLU A 43 2.70 -3.34 3.27
C GLU A 43 2.53 -4.77 3.80
N ASP A 44 3.05 -5.04 4.99
CA ASP A 44 3.05 -6.35 5.64
C ASP A 44 2.09 -6.39 6.85
N GLU A 45 1.23 -5.37 7.00
CA GLU A 45 0.23 -5.31 8.05
C GLU A 45 -1.11 -5.86 7.59
N ILE A 46 -1.56 -6.91 8.26
CA ILE A 46 -2.93 -7.42 8.20
C ILE A 46 -3.72 -6.71 9.30
N ILE A 47 -4.86 -6.12 8.95
CA ILE A 47 -5.72 -5.42 9.90
C ILE A 47 -6.93 -6.31 10.19
N VAL A 48 -7.13 -6.66 11.44
CA VAL A 48 -8.25 -7.46 11.90
C VAL A 48 -9.23 -6.52 12.61
N TYR A 49 -10.40 -6.31 12.01
CA TYR A 49 -11.48 -5.53 12.61
C TYR A 49 -12.37 -6.38 13.50
N SER A 50 -12.58 -7.65 13.12
CA SER A 50 -13.31 -8.63 13.90
C SER A 50 -12.97 -10.04 13.43
N GLN A 51 -13.55 -11.06 14.08
CA GLN A 51 -13.43 -12.45 13.63
C GLN A 51 -13.91 -12.66 12.19
N ASN A 52 -14.80 -11.78 11.70
CA ASN A 52 -15.45 -11.93 10.40
C ASN A 52 -15.10 -10.83 9.39
N LEU A 53 -14.19 -9.91 9.74
CA LEU A 53 -13.81 -8.80 8.88
C LEU A 53 -12.32 -8.47 9.02
N VAL A 54 -11.60 -8.57 7.90
CA VAL A 54 -10.19 -8.25 7.82
C VAL A 54 -9.88 -7.39 6.62
N ASP A 55 -8.83 -6.58 6.74
CA ASP A 55 -8.23 -5.88 5.63
C ASP A 55 -6.83 -6.46 5.35
N LEU A 56 -6.70 -7.00 4.15
CA LEU A 56 -5.50 -7.66 3.67
C LEU A 56 -4.72 -6.73 2.72
N PRO A 57 -3.38 -6.61 2.90
CA PRO A 57 -2.54 -6.00 1.89
C PRO A 57 -2.55 -6.84 0.61
N SER A 58 -2.28 -6.19 -0.53
CA SER A 58 -2.32 -6.83 -1.86
C SER A 58 -1.52 -8.14 -1.95
N LYS A 59 -0.35 -8.22 -1.31
CA LYS A 59 0.52 -9.41 -1.32
C LYS A 59 -0.19 -10.58 -0.61
N VAL A 60 -0.72 -10.34 0.59
CA VAL A 60 -1.42 -11.34 1.40
C VAL A 60 -2.70 -11.81 0.71
N TYR A 61 -3.51 -10.88 0.19
CA TYR A 61 -4.71 -11.24 -0.56
C TYR A 61 -4.40 -12.18 -1.72
N ARG A 62 -3.33 -11.93 -2.49
CA ARG A 62 -2.94 -12.82 -3.60
C ARG A 62 -2.60 -14.24 -3.13
N GLY A 63 -1.95 -14.37 -1.97
CA GLY A 63 -1.63 -15.66 -1.37
C GLY A 63 -2.89 -16.42 -0.90
N MET A 64 -3.86 -15.72 -0.33
CA MET A 64 -5.09 -16.33 0.20
C MET A 64 -6.21 -16.47 -0.85
N ARG A 65 -6.12 -15.77 -1.99
CA ARG A 65 -7.22 -15.55 -2.96
C ARG A 65 -8.01 -16.81 -3.33
N LEU A 66 -7.32 -17.92 -3.54
CA LEU A 66 -7.96 -19.18 -3.96
C LEU A 66 -8.87 -19.74 -2.86
N GLY A 67 -8.42 -19.74 -1.61
CA GLY A 67 -9.21 -20.18 -0.46
C GLY A 67 -10.42 -19.28 -0.24
N LEU A 68 -10.20 -17.96 -0.27
CA LEU A 68 -11.27 -16.96 -0.08
C LEU A 68 -12.39 -17.10 -1.12
N ARG A 69 -12.03 -17.31 -2.39
CA ARG A 69 -12.99 -17.51 -3.48
C ARG A 69 -13.75 -18.83 -3.36
N ARG A 70 -13.07 -19.91 -2.98
CA ARG A 70 -13.71 -21.23 -2.79
C ARG A 70 -14.76 -21.20 -1.68
N ARG A 71 -14.49 -20.43 -0.62
CA ARG A 71 -15.41 -20.23 0.51
C ARG A 71 -16.51 -19.20 0.23
N GLY A 72 -16.51 -18.55 -0.94
CA GLY A 72 -17.53 -17.57 -1.30
C GLY A 72 -17.50 -16.30 -0.45
N LEU A 73 -16.34 -15.96 0.14
CA LEU A 73 -16.24 -14.77 0.99
C LEU A 73 -16.41 -13.48 0.18
N LYS A 74 -17.01 -12.47 0.80
CA LYS A 74 -17.19 -11.16 0.18
C LYS A 74 -15.88 -10.39 0.22
N ILE A 75 -15.42 -9.96 -0.95
CA ILE A 75 -14.12 -9.29 -1.13
C ILE A 75 -14.36 -7.94 -1.80
N THR A 76 -13.90 -6.87 -1.17
CA THR A 76 -13.97 -5.50 -1.69
C THR A 76 -12.58 -4.91 -1.80
N ALA A 77 -12.19 -4.45 -2.99
CA ALA A 77 -10.94 -3.74 -3.19
C ALA A 77 -11.10 -2.27 -2.78
N GLN A 78 -10.17 -1.77 -1.97
CA GLN A 78 -10.11 -0.38 -1.53
C GLN A 78 -8.78 0.23 -1.92
N LYS A 79 -8.80 1.49 -2.35
CA LYS A 79 -7.57 2.25 -2.56
C LYS A 79 -7.02 2.67 -1.21
N ALA A 80 -5.75 2.38 -0.99
CA ALA A 80 -5.02 2.77 0.21
C ALA A 80 -3.66 3.34 -0.18
N VAL A 81 -3.07 4.10 0.74
CA VAL A 81 -1.68 4.53 0.64
C VAL A 81 -0.88 3.70 1.63
N GLU A 82 0.16 3.02 1.14
CA GLU A 82 1.10 2.27 1.96
C GLU A 82 2.48 2.91 1.92
N LEU A 83 3.18 2.85 3.05
CA LEU A 83 4.58 3.21 3.13
C LEU A 83 5.44 2.00 2.74
N ARG A 84 6.20 2.12 1.64
CA ARG A 84 7.10 1.06 1.14
C ARG A 84 8.47 1.66 0.84
N ASN A 85 9.51 1.16 1.49
CA ASN A 85 10.88 1.65 1.33
C ASN A 85 10.96 3.19 1.40
N ASP A 86 10.35 3.76 2.44
CA ASP A 86 10.25 5.22 2.70
C ASP A 86 9.50 6.04 1.64
N ARG A 87 8.75 5.38 0.75
CA ARG A 87 7.90 6.02 -0.27
C ARG A 87 6.43 5.73 -0.04
N LEU A 88 5.59 6.74 -0.21
CA LEU A 88 4.13 6.56 -0.25
C LEU A 88 3.72 6.03 -1.62
N VAL A 89 3.02 4.91 -1.63
CA VAL A 89 2.54 4.28 -2.85
C VAL A 89 1.06 4.01 -2.73
N THR A 90 0.30 4.45 -3.73
CA THR A 90 -1.12 4.10 -3.83
C THR A 90 -1.25 2.66 -4.29
N VAL A 91 -1.92 1.85 -3.49
CA VAL A 91 -2.12 0.42 -3.73
C VAL A 91 -3.58 0.04 -3.55
N ASN A 92 -3.90 -1.21 -3.90
CA ASN A 92 -5.16 -1.81 -3.48
C ASN A 92 -4.93 -2.59 -2.19
N ARG A 93 -5.84 -2.42 -1.23
CA ARG A 93 -6.02 -3.35 -0.11
C ARG A 93 -7.39 -4.02 -0.26
N TYR A 94 -7.57 -5.15 0.39
CA TYR A 94 -8.73 -6.01 0.18
C TYR A 94 -9.43 -6.22 1.51
N LEU A 95 -10.60 -5.63 1.65
CA LEU A 95 -11.50 -5.90 2.75
C LEU A 95 -12.20 -7.24 2.46
N VAL A 96 -12.05 -8.19 3.37
CA VAL A 96 -12.60 -9.54 3.25
C VAL A 96 -13.53 -9.78 4.43
N GLU A 97 -14.78 -10.12 4.09
CA GLU A 97 -15.87 -10.34 5.03
C GLU A 97 -16.34 -11.80 4.90
N GLY A 98 -16.38 -12.50 6.03
CA GLY A 98 -16.72 -13.91 6.06
C GLY A 98 -16.40 -14.59 7.38
N GLU A 99 -17.12 -15.66 7.70
CA GLU A 99 -16.96 -16.37 8.97
C GLU A 99 -15.53 -16.89 9.18
N GLY A 100 -14.93 -16.58 10.34
CA GLY A 100 -13.62 -17.08 10.75
C GLY A 100 -12.42 -16.51 9.97
N ILE A 101 -12.63 -15.51 9.09
CA ILE A 101 -11.53 -14.94 8.29
C ILE A 101 -10.47 -14.24 9.15
N GLY A 102 -10.86 -13.69 10.31
CA GLY A 102 -9.94 -13.09 11.28
C GLY A 102 -8.90 -14.10 11.77
N GLU A 103 -9.34 -15.28 12.17
CA GLU A 103 -8.46 -16.35 12.63
C GLU A 103 -7.57 -16.89 11.51
N GLU A 104 -8.13 -17.11 10.31
CA GLU A 104 -7.35 -17.54 9.15
C GLU A 104 -6.25 -16.53 8.79
N ALA A 105 -6.58 -15.23 8.83
CA ALA A 105 -5.63 -14.17 8.55
C ALA A 105 -4.51 -14.11 9.62
N GLU A 106 -4.84 -14.32 10.89
CA GLU A 106 -3.84 -14.43 11.96
C GLU A 106 -2.93 -15.65 11.79
N ILE A 107 -3.47 -16.81 11.42
CA ILE A 107 -2.69 -18.02 11.16
C ILE A 107 -1.75 -17.77 9.96
N TYR A 108 -2.28 -17.21 8.87
CA TYR A 108 -1.48 -16.86 7.71
C TYR A 108 -0.35 -15.89 8.07
N ALA A 109 -0.64 -14.90 8.92
CA ALA A 109 0.35 -13.94 9.40
C ALA A 109 1.49 -14.63 10.16
N ARG A 110 1.16 -15.53 11.10
CA ARG A 110 2.17 -16.29 11.87
C ARG A 110 3.05 -17.15 10.99
N LEU A 111 2.48 -17.82 9.99
CA LEU A 111 3.22 -18.66 9.04
C LEU A 111 4.18 -17.87 8.14
N ASN A 112 3.89 -16.59 7.89
CA ASN A 112 4.66 -15.74 6.98
C ASN A 112 5.41 -14.60 7.70
N SER A 113 5.48 -14.62 9.03
CA SER A 113 6.10 -13.56 9.85
C SER A 113 5.57 -12.15 9.55
N LEU A 114 4.26 -12.02 9.33
CA LEU A 114 3.58 -10.75 9.05
C LEU A 114 3.04 -10.11 10.32
N LYS A 115 2.89 -8.78 10.30
CA LYS A 115 2.34 -8.03 11.44
C LYS A 115 0.81 -8.06 11.40
N VAL A 116 0.20 -8.33 12.54
CA VAL A 116 -1.25 -8.22 12.73
C VAL A 116 -1.56 -7.01 13.60
N VAL A 117 -2.46 -6.16 13.13
CA VAL A 117 -2.98 -5.01 13.86
C VAL A 117 -4.45 -5.29 14.17
N LYS A 118 -4.80 -5.37 15.45
CA LYS A 118 -6.18 -5.56 15.89
C LYS A 118 -6.79 -4.20 16.19
N VAL A 119 -7.88 -3.87 15.51
CA VAL A 119 -8.65 -2.64 15.77
C VAL A 119 -9.68 -3.01 16.83
N SER A 120 -9.54 -2.42 18.02
CA SER A 120 -10.45 -2.63 19.17
C SER A 120 -11.68 -1.75 19.06
#